data_AF-A0A915DIM5-F1
#
_entry.id   AF-A0A915DIM5-F1
#
_cell.length_a   1.000
_cell.length_b   1.000
_cell.length_c   1.000
_cell.angle_alpha   90.00
_cell.angle_beta   90.00
_cell.angle_gamma   90.00
#
_symmetry.space_group_name_H-M   'P 1'
#
loop_
_entity.id
_entity.type
_entity.pdbx_description
1 polymer ?
#
loop_
_entity_poly.entity_id
_entity_poly.type
_entity_poly.pdbx_seq_one_letter_code
_entity_poly.pdbx_strand_id
1 'polypeptide(L)'
;MLILKADVLNDYIQSEMVVAGIEPAILDYCAITLRLHPLHKFGQGLRPSSQQATTHRVSFDSLSPYTQYRARVRGENSKGLGPFTDWISFQTLPSGSVFL
;
A
#
# COMPACT_ATOMS: atom_id res chain seq x y z
N MET A 1 -9.60 19.29 -6.81
CA MET A 1 -8.91 18.06 -7.24
C MET A 1 -8.44 17.33 -6.01
N LEU A 2 -8.66 16.03 -5.97
CA LEU A 2 -8.26 15.20 -4.86
C LEU A 2 -6.77 14.90 -4.95
N ILE A 3 -5.97 15.30 -3.96
CA ILE A 3 -4.55 14.95 -3.93
C ILE A 3 -4.35 14.04 -2.72
N LEU A 4 -4.16 12.75 -2.98
CA LEU A 4 -3.67 11.82 -1.98
C LEU A 4 -2.18 11.62 -2.20
N LYS A 5 -1.43 11.53 -1.11
CA LYS A 5 -0.12 10.93 -1.12
C LYS A 5 -0.21 9.63 -0.34
N ALA A 6 0.07 8.53 -1.00
CA ALA A 6 0.54 7.38 -0.27
C ALA A 6 1.99 7.71 0.03
N ASP A 7 2.36 7.84 1.28
CA ASP A 7 3.75 7.71 1.64
C ASP A 7 3.76 6.37 2.34
N VAL A 8 4.36 5.34 1.73
CA VAL A 8 4.66 4.13 2.50
C VAL A 8 5.64 4.61 3.55
N LEU A 9 5.11 5.10 4.68
CA LEU A 9 5.88 5.64 5.77
C LEU A 9 6.96 4.59 6.00
N ASN A 10 8.21 5.05 6.06
CA ASN A 10 9.38 4.28 6.48
C ASN A 10 9.19 3.56 7.84
N ASP A 11 7.98 3.48 8.40
CA ASP A 11 7.65 3.04 9.74
C ASP A 11 7.69 1.53 9.89
N TYR A 12 7.26 0.73 8.88
CA TYR A 12 7.27 -0.73 9.07
C TYR A 12 7.16 -1.56 7.78
N ILE A 13 8.33 -1.89 7.20
CA ILE A 13 8.48 -2.95 6.19
C ILE A 13 9.13 -4.16 6.85
N GLN A 14 8.51 -5.32 6.73
CA GLN A 14 9.00 -6.60 7.22
C GLN A 14 9.19 -7.58 6.06
N SER A 15 9.58 -8.82 6.37
CA SER A 15 9.73 -9.85 5.35
C SER A 15 8.40 -10.22 4.69
N GLU A 16 7.31 -10.25 5.46
CA GLU A 16 6.01 -10.72 5.00
C GLU A 16 4.88 -9.72 5.24
N MET A 17 5.22 -8.50 5.65
CA MET A 17 4.24 -7.48 5.99
C MET A 17 4.72 -6.07 5.64
N VAL A 18 3.78 -5.20 5.29
CA VAL A 18 4.00 -3.74 5.24
C VAL A 18 2.80 -3.01 5.84
N VAL A 19 3.06 -1.87 6.49
CA VAL A 19 2.02 -0.91 6.86
C VAL A 19 2.20 0.35 6.00
N ALA A 20 1.22 0.65 5.16
CA ALA A 20 1.21 1.86 4.34
C ALA A 20 0.51 3.00 5.10
N GLY A 21 1.26 4.07 5.37
CA GLY A 21 0.71 5.36 5.78
C GLY A 21 0.10 6.11 4.61
N ILE A 22 -0.94 6.90 4.87
CA ILE A 22 -1.63 7.65 3.83
C ILE A 22 -1.90 9.02 4.42
N GLU A 23 -1.15 10.03 3.98
CA GLU A 23 -1.36 11.41 4.44
C GLU A 23 -2.65 11.96 3.81
N PRO A 24 -3.69 12.26 4.60
CA PRO A 24 -4.86 12.93 4.07
C PRO A 24 -4.56 14.43 3.91
N ALA A 25 -4.55 14.92 2.68
CA ALA A 25 -4.54 16.37 2.47
C ALA A 25 -5.94 17.02 2.63
N ILE A 26 -7.03 16.22 2.76
CA ILE A 26 -8.42 16.72 2.77
C ILE A 26 -9.31 15.87 3.70
N LEU A 27 -10.17 16.52 4.49
CA LEU A 27 -10.99 15.96 5.58
C LEU A 27 -12.27 15.18 5.17
N ASP A 28 -12.57 15.03 3.87
CA ASP A 28 -13.91 14.59 3.40
C ASP A 28 -13.97 13.16 2.82
N TYR A 29 -13.00 12.28 3.11
CA TYR A 29 -13.07 10.90 2.63
C TYR A 29 -13.91 10.02 3.53
N CYS A 30 -14.80 9.24 2.91
CA CYS A 30 -15.47 8.15 3.58
C CYS A 30 -14.61 6.88 3.57
N ALA A 31 -13.79 6.70 2.53
CA ALA A 31 -12.91 5.54 2.41
C ALA A 31 -11.71 5.82 1.48
N ILE A 32 -10.71 4.94 1.57
CA ILE A 32 -9.58 4.86 0.65
C ILE A 32 -9.43 3.43 0.14
N THR A 33 -8.96 3.28 -1.10
CA THR A 33 -8.57 1.97 -1.65
C THR A 33 -7.07 1.95 -1.89
N LEU A 34 -6.34 1.03 -1.24
CA LEU A 34 -4.94 0.76 -1.55
C LEU A 34 -4.83 -0.48 -2.42
N ARG A 35 -4.02 -0.41 -3.48
CA ARG A 35 -3.64 -1.57 -4.29
C ARG A 35 -2.16 -1.85 -4.16
N LEU A 36 -1.82 -3.12 -3.98
CA LEU A 36 -0.47 -3.62 -3.87
C LEU A 36 -0.21 -4.66 -4.98
N HIS A 37 0.88 -4.50 -5.72
CA HIS A 37 1.24 -5.39 -6.82
C HIS A 37 2.69 -5.86 -6.68
N PRO A 38 2.99 -7.17 -6.79
CA PRO A 38 4.36 -7.64 -6.91
C PRO A 38 4.98 -7.17 -8.23
N LEU A 39 6.22 -6.72 -8.17
CA LEU A 39 7.04 -6.40 -9.33
C LEU A 39 7.97 -7.59 -9.65
N HIS A 40 8.09 -7.94 -10.92
CA HIS A 40 9.05 -8.93 -11.44
C HIS A 40 8.88 -10.41 -11.02
N LYS A 41 7.69 -10.82 -10.55
CA LYS A 41 7.36 -12.24 -10.28
C LYS A 41 6.09 -12.72 -10.99
N PHE A 42 5.88 -12.28 -12.23
CA PHE A 42 4.81 -12.82 -13.08
C PHE A 42 5.05 -14.32 -13.32
N GLY A 43 4.08 -15.15 -12.95
CA GLY A 43 4.13 -16.62 -13.07
C GLY A 43 4.36 -17.40 -11.78
N GLN A 44 4.70 -16.74 -10.66
CA GLN A 44 4.87 -17.41 -9.35
C GLN A 44 3.58 -17.47 -8.51
N GLY A 45 2.41 -17.24 -9.12
CA GLY A 45 1.12 -17.24 -8.41
C GLY A 45 0.89 -16.05 -7.47
N LEU A 46 1.84 -15.11 -7.36
CA LEU A 46 1.67 -13.91 -6.53
C LEU A 46 0.57 -13.02 -7.11
N ARG A 47 -0.42 -12.72 -6.28
CA ARG A 47 -1.60 -11.94 -6.67
C ARG A 47 -1.50 -10.51 -6.17
N PRO A 48 -1.98 -9.53 -6.96
CA PRO A 48 -2.24 -8.20 -6.43
C PRO A 48 -3.20 -8.27 -5.24
N SER A 49 -2.97 -7.43 -4.25
CA SER A 49 -3.86 -7.26 -3.10
C SER A 49 -4.54 -5.90 -3.16
N SER A 50 -5.78 -5.81 -2.68
CA SER A 50 -6.55 -4.57 -2.61
C SER A 50 -7.26 -4.51 -1.28
N GLN A 51 -7.12 -3.40 -0.58
CA GLN A 51 -7.81 -3.16 0.68
C GLN A 51 -8.56 -1.83 0.65
N GLN A 52 -9.74 -1.80 1.28
CA GLN A 52 -10.50 -0.58 1.51
C GLN A 52 -10.47 -0.29 3.01
N ALA A 53 -10.22 0.96 3.37
CA ALA A 53 -10.12 1.39 4.76
C ALA A 53 -10.75 2.77 4.95
N THR A 54 -11.15 3.07 6.19
CA THR A 54 -11.57 4.40 6.62
C THR A 54 -10.50 5.11 7.46
N THR A 55 -9.39 4.42 7.71
CA THR A 55 -8.21 4.89 8.46
C THR A 55 -7.08 5.30 7.52
N HIS A 56 -6.16 6.12 8.00
CA HIS A 56 -4.96 6.57 7.29
C HIS A 56 -3.81 5.55 7.28
N ARG A 57 -4.04 4.33 7.77
CA ARG A 57 -3.06 3.24 7.78
C ARG A 57 -3.67 1.94 7.30
N VAL A 58 -2.97 1.24 6.41
CA VAL A 58 -3.41 -0.05 5.85
C VAL A 58 -2.29 -1.07 5.95
N SER A 59 -2.57 -2.24 6.51
CA SER A 59 -1.60 -3.35 6.62
C SER A 59 -1.82 -4.39 5.53
N PHE A 60 -0.73 -4.80 4.88
CA PHE A 60 -0.70 -5.96 4.00
C PHE A 60 0.19 -7.01 4.63
N ASP A 61 -0.39 -8.16 4.94
CA ASP A 61 0.29 -9.35 5.45
C ASP A 61 0.46 -10.41 4.33
N SER A 62 1.06 -11.55 4.71
CA SER A 62 1.24 -12.70 3.82
C SER A 62 2.00 -12.37 2.53
N LEU A 63 2.91 -11.39 2.59
CA LEU A 63 3.77 -11.02 1.48
C LEU A 63 4.93 -12.01 1.33
N SER A 64 5.50 -12.09 0.14
CA SER A 64 6.71 -12.86 -0.09
C SER A 64 7.93 -12.10 0.40
N PRO A 65 8.85 -12.74 1.15
CA PRO A 65 10.14 -12.15 1.50
C PRO A 65 10.95 -11.72 0.29
N TYR A 66 11.81 -10.73 0.51
CA TYR A 66 12.75 -10.19 -0.47
C TYR A 66 12.14 -9.93 -1.86
N THR A 67 10.91 -9.42 -1.88
CA THR A 67 10.12 -9.23 -3.11
C THR A 67 9.82 -7.76 -3.30
N GLN A 68 10.05 -7.26 -4.51
CA GLN A 68 9.68 -5.90 -4.87
C GLN A 68 8.17 -5.81 -5.08
N TYR A 69 7.58 -4.76 -4.55
CA TYR A 69 6.17 -4.43 -4.71
C TYR A 69 6.01 -2.97 -5.14
N ARG A 70 4.83 -2.66 -5.66
CA ARG A 70 4.36 -1.29 -5.83
C ARG A 70 2.98 -1.10 -5.23
N ALA A 71 2.77 0.05 -4.60
CA ALA A 71 1.51 0.47 -4.02
C ALA A 71 0.97 1.75 -4.68
N ARG A 72 -0.35 1.92 -4.66
CA ARG A 72 -1.04 3.18 -5.01
C ARG A 72 -2.35 3.30 -4.26
N VAL A 73 -2.82 4.53 -4.05
CA VAL A 73 -4.05 4.82 -3.31
C VAL A 73 -5.04 5.61 -4.16
N ARG A 74 -6.34 5.47 -3.90
CA ARG A 74 -7.37 6.44 -4.31
C ARG A 74 -8.33 6.69 -3.16
N GLY A 75 -8.96 7.86 -3.16
CA GLY A 75 -9.95 8.24 -2.15
C GLY A 75 -11.36 8.14 -2.68
N GLU A 76 -12.30 7.94 -1.78
CA GLU A 76 -13.74 7.93 -2.02
C GLU A 76 -14.42 8.92 -1.09
N ASN A 77 -15.30 9.75 -1.63
CA ASN A 77 -16.18 10.62 -0.86
C ASN A 77 -17.62 10.52 -1.39
N SER A 78 -18.52 11.34 -0.85
CA SER A 78 -19.93 11.37 -1.26
C SER A 78 -20.16 11.71 -2.75
N LYS A 79 -19.15 12.25 -3.44
CA LYS A 79 -19.18 12.54 -4.89
C LYS A 79 -18.62 11.41 -5.74
N GLY A 80 -18.05 10.36 -5.12
CA GLY A 80 -17.53 9.17 -5.77
C GLY A 80 -16.02 8.97 -5.61
N LEU A 81 -15.46 8.18 -6.52
CA LEU A 81 -14.06 7.75 -6.49
C LEU A 81 -13.15 8.77 -7.20
N GLY A 82 -12.10 9.19 -6.51
CA GLY A 82 -11.00 9.94 -7.11
C GLY A 82 -10.10 9.06 -7.99
N PRO A 83 -9.24 9.69 -8.81
CA PRO A 83 -8.20 8.96 -9.51
C PRO A 83 -7.23 8.31 -8.51
N PHE A 84 -6.58 7.25 -8.95
CA PHE A 84 -5.47 6.70 -8.21
C PHE A 84 -4.23 7.60 -8.33
N THR A 85 -3.42 7.63 -7.27
CA THR A 85 -2.07 8.20 -7.27
C THR A 85 -1.15 7.47 -8.24
N ASP A 86 0.03 8.06 -8.44
CA ASP A 86 1.18 7.37 -9.00
C ASP A 86 1.59 6.17 -8.15
N TRP A 87 2.34 5.27 -8.78
CA TRP A 87 2.88 4.09 -8.12
C TRP A 87 4.10 4.44 -7.28
N ILE A 88 4.18 3.83 -6.10
CA ILE A 88 5.34 3.90 -5.21
C ILE A 88 5.86 2.49 -5.01
N SER A 89 7.16 2.29 -5.15
CA SER A 89 7.77 0.96 -5.08
C SER A 89 8.57 0.78 -3.80
N PHE A 90 8.59 -0.45 -3.29
CA PHE A 90 9.36 -0.85 -2.11
C PHE A 90 9.73 -2.34 -2.20
N GLN A 91 10.59 -2.82 -1.31
CA GLN A 91 10.98 -4.22 -1.24
C GLN A 91 10.80 -4.75 0.19
N THR A 92 10.19 -5.91 0.34
CA THR A 92 10.11 -6.60 1.63
C THR A 92 11.49 -7.09 2.09
N LEU A 93 11.68 -7.23 3.40
CA LEU A 93 12.95 -7.71 3.94
C LEU A 93 13.21 -9.19 3.58
N PRO A 94 14.47 -9.66 3.60
CA PRO A 94 14.77 -11.09 3.58
C PRO A 94 14.10 -11.84 4.73
N SER A 95 13.88 -13.15 4.55
CA SER A 95 13.44 -14.03 5.63
C SER A 95 14.50 -14.06 6.73
N GLY A 96 14.11 -13.86 7.99
CA GLY A 96 15.03 -13.91 9.13
C GLY A 96 15.72 -12.59 9.46
N SER A 97 15.30 -11.46 8.90
CA SER A 97 15.69 -10.14 9.41
C SER A 97 15.19 -9.97 10.84
N VAL A 98 16.09 -10.07 11.81
CA VAL A 98 15.84 -9.76 13.22
C VAL A 98 16.14 -8.28 13.43
N PHE A 99 15.16 -7.51 13.90
CA PHE A 99 15.39 -6.16 14.41
C PHE A 99 16.09 -6.31 15.77
N LEU A 100 17.39 -6.02 15.81
CA LEU A 100 18.15 -5.86 17.06
C LEU A 100 17.83 -4.52 17.72
#